data_AF-A0A1G9CYJ7-F1
#
_entry.id   AF-A0A1G9CYJ7-F1
#
_cell.length_a   1.000
_cell.length_b   1.000
_cell.length_c   1.000
_cell.angle_alpha   90.00
_cell.angle_beta   90.00
_cell.angle_gamma   90.00
#
_symmetry.space_group_name_H-M   'P 1'
#
loop_
_entity.id
_entity.type
_entity.pdbx_description
1 polymer ?
#
loop_
_entity_poly.entity_id
_entity_poly.type
_entity_poly.pdbx_seq_one_letter_code
_entity_poly.pdbx_strand_id
1 'polypeptide(L)'
;MKKMIISALIASMIAMAAVTGCGSSSAKPQEEAKEAAQEEQMMEQTEDVRDAEAPEASTADAAALDPATEDHAAAEMTAGPIETEEVSVFGTETAAETDEPGSVYPEFHYTGEDHYIETIWTYFQDNYSRYYEKEDVSVPAILILDEDDSDPDDIKVWGVFSLFNYDVEGKTLLNLSGGDYPGLVHLKADGDSFEVTGIDLVEDGMDYSSSANQIFGEKEGLAEKFWNSDEKQEEARADFLKMYIRDNNLDIDAYQDYGWNPVPLK
;
A
#
# COMPACT_ATOMS: atom_id res chain seq x y z
N MET A 1 -43.22 13.60 -19.12
CA MET A 1 -43.93 14.72 -18.44
C MET A 1 -43.42 14.80 -17.00
N LYS A 2 -43.42 16.00 -16.38
CA LYS A 2 -43.09 16.28 -14.95
C LYS A 2 -41.95 15.47 -14.31
N LYS A 3 -40.77 16.08 -14.19
CA LYS A 3 -39.83 15.79 -13.10
C LYS A 3 -40.53 16.12 -11.76
N MET A 4 -40.22 15.41 -10.67
CA MET A 4 -40.44 15.91 -9.31
C MET A 4 -39.14 15.80 -8.51
N ILE A 5 -38.61 16.95 -8.12
CA ILE A 5 -37.51 17.09 -7.19
C ILE A 5 -38.14 17.30 -5.81
N ILE A 6 -37.69 16.57 -4.79
CA ILE A 6 -38.05 16.82 -3.39
C ILE A 6 -36.75 16.90 -2.58
N SER A 7 -36.19 18.10 -2.51
CA SER A 7 -35.11 18.41 -1.56
C SER A 7 -35.72 18.55 -0.16
N ALA A 8 -35.22 17.78 0.80
CA ALA A 8 -35.66 17.84 2.20
C ALA A 8 -34.54 18.38 3.10
N LEU A 9 -34.41 19.71 3.15
CA LEU A 9 -33.65 20.38 4.21
C LEU A 9 -34.32 20.10 5.56
N ILE A 10 -33.60 19.46 6.48
CA ILE A 10 -33.95 19.43 7.90
C ILE A 10 -32.82 20.13 8.67
N ALA A 11 -33.19 21.12 9.47
CA ALA A 11 -32.25 22.05 10.07
C ALA A 11 -31.67 21.55 11.40
N SER A 12 -30.47 22.06 11.73
CA SER A 12 -29.86 21.93 13.05
C SER A 12 -30.80 22.44 14.17
N MET A 13 -30.87 21.69 15.27
CA MET A 13 -31.37 22.19 16.56
C MET A 13 -30.38 21.85 17.67
N ILE A 14 -29.53 22.82 18.00
CA ILE A 14 -28.77 22.84 19.26
C ILE A 14 -29.76 23.08 20.40
N ALA A 15 -29.74 22.21 21.42
CA ALA A 15 -30.58 22.35 22.62
C ALA A 15 -29.78 22.06 23.90
N MET A 16 -28.98 23.02 24.34
CA MET A 16 -28.49 23.05 25.72
C MET A 16 -29.62 23.48 26.67
N ALA A 17 -29.96 22.64 27.64
CA ALA A 17 -30.69 23.02 28.84
C ALA A 17 -30.20 22.16 30.02
N ALA A 18 -29.90 22.78 31.15
CA ALA A 18 -29.35 22.15 32.35
C ALA A 18 -30.22 22.43 33.58
N VAL A 19 -29.88 21.77 34.71
CA VAL A 19 -30.46 21.93 36.07
C VAL A 19 -31.96 21.53 36.17
N THR A 20 -32.49 20.87 37.22
CA THR A 20 -32.08 20.72 38.64
C THR A 20 -32.44 19.34 39.21
N GLY A 21 -31.79 18.92 40.32
CA GLY A 21 -32.19 17.76 41.14
C GLY A 21 -31.24 17.53 42.32
N CYS A 22 -31.73 17.62 43.57
CA CYS A 22 -30.90 17.61 44.78
C CYS A 22 -30.66 16.20 45.37
N GLY A 23 -29.47 15.97 45.96
CA GLY A 23 -29.06 14.64 46.47
C GLY A 23 -28.28 14.57 47.80
N SER A 24 -27.99 15.70 48.47
CA SER A 24 -27.39 15.81 49.83
C SER A 24 -25.96 15.26 50.07
N SER A 25 -25.23 15.94 50.98
CA SER A 25 -23.79 15.72 51.30
C SER A 25 -22.80 16.09 50.19
N SER A 26 -21.53 16.46 50.49
CA SER A 26 -20.97 16.98 51.75
C SER A 26 -19.61 17.67 51.51
N ALA A 27 -19.22 18.56 52.43
CA ALA A 27 -17.91 19.18 52.64
C ALA A 27 -17.24 19.96 51.46
N LYS A 28 -16.89 21.22 51.75
CA LYS A 28 -16.14 22.23 50.96
C LYS A 28 -15.43 23.17 51.98
N PRO A 29 -14.68 24.24 51.64
CA PRO A 29 -14.53 24.97 50.37
C PRO A 29 -13.17 24.68 49.68
N GLN A 30 -12.72 25.41 48.64
CA GLN A 30 -13.42 26.35 47.75
C GLN A 30 -13.54 25.80 46.31
N GLU A 31 -12.54 25.79 45.40
CA GLU A 31 -11.24 26.47 45.38
C GLU A 31 -10.78 26.80 43.94
N GLU A 32 -9.70 27.57 43.80
CA GLU A 32 -9.51 28.65 42.82
C GLU A 32 -8.01 28.83 42.46
N ALA A 33 -7.59 29.37 41.30
CA ALA A 33 -8.21 29.64 39.99
C ALA A 33 -7.11 30.14 39.02
N LYS A 34 -7.48 30.51 37.76
CA LYS A 34 -6.63 31.11 36.69
C LYS A 34 -5.63 30.13 36.03
N GLU A 35 -5.08 30.43 34.85
CA GLU A 35 -5.19 31.61 33.96
C GLU A 35 -5.36 31.14 32.49
N ALA A 36 -5.74 32.04 31.58
CA ALA A 36 -5.87 31.74 30.15
C ALA A 36 -5.27 32.87 29.29
N ALA A 37 -4.95 32.53 28.03
CA ALA A 37 -4.46 33.38 26.95
C ALA A 37 -3.07 34.04 27.13
N GLN A 38 -2.21 33.80 26.14
CA GLN A 38 -1.38 34.85 25.58
C GLN A 38 -1.12 34.57 24.09
N GLU A 39 -1.62 35.46 23.24
CA GLU A 39 -1.33 35.48 21.80
C GLU A 39 0.02 36.19 21.53
N GLU A 40 0.48 36.05 20.28
CA GLU A 40 1.36 36.95 19.52
C GLU A 40 2.08 38.09 20.24
N GLN A 41 3.42 38.09 20.20
CA GLN A 41 4.20 39.12 19.45
C GLN A 41 5.71 38.93 19.64
N MET A 42 6.45 38.84 18.52
CA MET A 42 7.72 39.57 18.32
C MET A 42 8.19 39.47 16.86
N MET A 43 7.97 40.55 16.10
CA MET A 43 8.89 40.95 15.03
C MET A 43 9.80 42.03 15.59
N GLU A 44 11.11 41.97 15.32
CA GLU A 44 11.86 43.02 14.59
C GLU A 44 13.38 42.89 14.75
N GLN A 45 14.10 43.10 13.63
CA GLN A 45 15.53 43.49 13.53
C GLN A 45 16.57 42.45 14.05
N THR A 46 17.82 42.41 13.57
CA THR A 46 18.64 43.40 12.83
C THR A 46 19.27 42.86 11.53
N GLU A 47 19.85 43.77 10.74
CA GLU A 47 20.38 43.57 9.37
C GLU A 47 21.87 43.17 9.28
N ASP A 48 22.28 42.78 8.06
CA ASP A 48 23.60 42.90 7.39
C ASP A 48 24.87 42.38 8.10
N VAL A 49 25.54 41.39 7.48
CA VAL A 49 26.93 41.54 6.97
C VAL A 49 27.19 40.50 5.87
N ARG A 50 28.12 40.83 4.97
CA ARG A 50 28.24 40.29 3.60
C ARG A 50 29.36 39.26 3.43
N ASP A 51 29.45 38.79 2.19
CA ASP A 51 30.63 38.27 1.50
C ASP A 51 31.20 36.92 1.95
N ALA A 52 30.96 35.91 1.10
CA ALA A 52 31.83 34.76 0.90
C ALA A 52 31.95 34.51 -0.62
N GLU A 53 33.18 34.54 -1.15
CA GLU A 53 33.45 34.48 -2.59
C GLU A 53 33.35 33.05 -3.16
N ALA A 54 33.04 32.96 -4.45
CA ALA A 54 33.21 31.72 -5.23
C ALA A 54 34.65 31.61 -5.77
N PRO A 55 35.26 30.41 -5.81
CA PRO A 55 36.43 30.14 -6.64
C PRO A 55 36.03 29.62 -8.03
N GLU A 56 36.62 30.18 -9.09
CA GLU A 56 36.46 29.67 -10.46
C GLU A 56 37.33 28.43 -10.76
N ALA A 57 37.09 27.80 -11.91
CA ALA A 57 37.78 26.59 -12.37
C ALA A 57 39.25 26.82 -12.80
N SER A 58 40.04 25.75 -12.83
CA SER A 58 41.36 25.75 -13.49
C SER A 58 41.62 24.47 -14.28
N THR A 59 41.65 24.63 -15.61
CA THR A 59 42.48 23.95 -16.63
C THR A 59 42.86 22.45 -16.48
N ALA A 60 42.54 21.70 -17.53
CA ALA A 60 43.05 20.35 -17.80
C ALA A 60 44.58 20.27 -18.02
N ASP A 61 45.10 19.04 -17.97
CA ASP A 61 46.17 18.58 -18.86
C ASP A 61 45.88 17.12 -19.28
N ALA A 62 46.48 16.64 -20.37
CA ALA A 62 46.21 15.33 -20.97
C ALA A 62 47.50 14.56 -21.26
N ALA A 63 47.57 13.30 -20.81
CA ALA A 63 48.66 12.39 -21.10
C ALA A 63 48.11 11.06 -21.67
N ALA A 64 48.54 10.72 -22.89
CA ALA A 64 48.10 9.51 -23.58
C ALA A 64 48.92 8.28 -23.18
N LEU A 65 48.28 7.11 -23.22
CA LEU A 65 48.92 5.81 -23.38
C LEU A 65 48.18 5.02 -24.46
N ASP A 66 48.95 4.43 -25.37
CA ASP A 66 48.53 3.66 -26.56
C ASP A 66 49.50 2.43 -26.65
N PRO A 67 49.36 1.45 -27.56
CA PRO A 67 48.86 0.14 -27.13
C PRO A 67 49.80 -1.05 -27.42
N ALA A 68 49.53 -2.18 -26.76
CA ALA A 68 50.03 -3.53 -27.11
C ALA A 68 49.02 -4.56 -26.55
N THR A 69 48.28 -5.39 -27.30
CA THR A 69 48.62 -6.43 -28.31
C THR A 69 49.15 -7.77 -27.73
N GLU A 70 48.21 -8.60 -27.26
CA GLU A 70 48.17 -10.08 -27.42
C GLU A 70 46.66 -10.40 -27.59
N ASP A 71 46.11 -10.73 -28.75
CA ASP A 71 46.34 -11.89 -29.65
C ASP A 71 45.98 -13.24 -29.02
N HIS A 72 44.71 -13.64 -29.20
CA HIS A 72 44.31 -15.05 -29.14
C HIS A 72 43.36 -15.39 -30.29
N ALA A 73 43.83 -16.30 -31.13
CA ALA A 73 43.22 -16.70 -32.40
C ALA A 73 41.77 -17.22 -32.30
N ALA A 74 41.01 -16.98 -33.37
CA ALA A 74 39.69 -17.58 -33.57
C ALA A 74 39.78 -19.11 -33.76
N ALA A 75 38.76 -19.82 -33.27
CA ALA A 75 38.49 -21.21 -33.62
C ALA A 75 37.11 -21.29 -34.29
N GLU A 76 37.06 -21.81 -35.51
CA GLU A 76 35.81 -21.98 -36.25
C GLU A 76 34.96 -23.10 -35.64
N MET A 77 33.73 -22.77 -35.23
CA MET A 77 32.69 -23.76 -34.91
C MET A 77 31.66 -23.74 -36.03
N THR A 78 31.67 -24.78 -36.87
CA THR A 78 30.88 -24.85 -38.10
C THR A 78 29.39 -24.94 -37.81
N ALA A 79 28.59 -24.06 -38.43
CA ALA A 79 27.15 -24.13 -38.37
C ALA A 79 26.62 -25.40 -39.08
N GLY A 80 26.14 -26.37 -38.31
CA GLY A 80 25.29 -27.45 -38.81
C GLY A 80 23.84 -26.98 -38.95
N PRO A 81 23.07 -27.49 -39.93
CA PRO A 81 21.64 -27.20 -40.01
C PRO A 81 20.90 -27.87 -38.85
N ILE A 82 20.14 -27.09 -38.07
CA ILE A 82 19.18 -27.63 -37.12
C ILE A 82 17.86 -27.75 -37.88
N GLU A 83 17.37 -28.98 -38.06
CA GLU A 83 16.09 -29.24 -38.71
C GLU A 83 14.93 -28.84 -37.79
N THR A 84 13.96 -28.13 -38.35
CA THR A 84 12.73 -27.74 -37.65
C THR A 84 11.73 -28.89 -37.67
N GLU A 85 11.63 -29.65 -36.57
CA GLU A 85 10.49 -30.53 -36.32
C GLU A 85 9.39 -29.79 -35.57
N GLU A 86 8.23 -29.60 -36.22
CA GLU A 86 7.03 -29.06 -35.56
C GLU A 86 6.35 -30.15 -34.72
N VAL A 87 6.75 -30.26 -33.44
CA VAL A 87 6.09 -31.18 -32.49
C VAL A 87 4.78 -30.57 -31.99
N SER A 88 3.74 -30.72 -32.80
CA SER A 88 2.36 -30.40 -32.42
C SER A 88 1.81 -31.43 -31.44
N VAL A 89 1.65 -31.03 -30.17
CA VAL A 89 0.89 -31.78 -29.16
C VAL A 89 -0.09 -30.81 -28.48
N PHE A 90 -1.32 -30.76 -28.99
CA PHE A 90 -2.45 -30.15 -28.28
C PHE A 90 -2.90 -31.07 -27.15
N GLY A 91 -2.09 -31.12 -26.08
CA GLY A 91 -2.39 -31.85 -24.85
C GLY A 91 -3.38 -31.09 -24.00
N THR A 92 -4.68 -31.30 -24.21
CA THR A 92 -5.72 -30.74 -23.32
C THR A 92 -5.80 -31.57 -22.04
N GLU A 93 -4.79 -31.43 -21.18
CA GLU A 93 -4.89 -31.90 -19.80
C GLU A 93 -5.89 -31.02 -19.06
N THR A 94 -7.11 -31.54 -18.92
CA THR A 94 -8.00 -31.14 -17.83
C THR A 94 -7.27 -31.48 -16.53
N ALA A 95 -6.65 -30.48 -15.92
CA ALA A 95 -6.19 -30.60 -14.54
C ALA A 95 -7.37 -31.08 -13.70
N ALA A 96 -7.20 -32.23 -13.06
CA ALA A 96 -8.15 -32.65 -12.05
C ALA A 96 -7.94 -31.72 -10.85
N GLU A 97 -9.03 -31.12 -10.36
CA GLU A 97 -9.03 -30.56 -9.01
C GLU A 97 -8.74 -31.72 -8.04
N THR A 98 -7.50 -31.79 -7.54
CA THR A 98 -7.25 -32.49 -6.30
C THR A 98 -7.91 -31.70 -5.21
N ASP A 99 -8.87 -32.33 -4.51
CA ASP A 99 -9.41 -31.86 -3.24
C ASP A 99 -8.29 -31.86 -2.18
N GLU A 100 -7.34 -30.93 -2.30
CA GLU A 100 -6.39 -30.61 -1.24
C GLU A 100 -7.19 -30.21 0.01
N PRO A 101 -6.83 -30.73 1.20
CA PRO A 101 -7.55 -30.39 2.42
C PRO A 101 -7.47 -28.88 2.64
N GLY A 102 -8.62 -28.20 2.60
CA GLY A 102 -8.71 -26.76 2.86
C GLY A 102 -8.08 -26.39 4.20
N SER A 103 -7.53 -25.18 4.28
CA SER A 103 -6.85 -24.69 5.47
C SER A 103 -7.71 -24.85 6.74
N VAL A 104 -7.05 -25.15 7.86
CA VAL A 104 -7.69 -25.15 9.18
C VAL A 104 -7.87 -23.74 9.73
N TYR A 105 -7.30 -22.73 9.06
CA TYR A 105 -7.42 -21.32 9.37
C TYR A 105 -8.50 -20.66 8.48
N PRO A 106 -9.25 -19.69 9.02
CA PRO A 106 -10.25 -18.95 8.26
C PRO A 106 -9.62 -17.98 7.26
N GLU A 107 -10.36 -17.67 6.20
CA GLU A 107 -9.99 -16.67 5.19
C GLU A 107 -9.99 -15.24 5.79
N PHE A 108 -9.25 -14.31 5.17
CA PHE A 108 -9.28 -12.90 5.57
C PHE A 108 -10.50 -12.18 4.98
N HIS A 109 -11.24 -11.50 5.87
CA HIS A 109 -12.25 -10.51 5.52
C HIS A 109 -11.93 -9.19 6.21
N TYR A 110 -12.04 -8.08 5.49
CA TYR A 110 -11.83 -6.75 6.04
C TYR A 110 -13.01 -6.32 6.93
N THR A 111 -12.69 -5.82 8.12
CA THR A 111 -13.70 -5.33 9.10
C THR A 111 -13.46 -3.87 9.54
N GLY A 112 -12.65 -3.13 8.79
CA GLY A 112 -12.39 -1.71 9.08
C GLY A 112 -13.48 -0.78 8.54
N GLU A 113 -13.17 0.51 8.47
CA GLU A 113 -14.13 1.56 8.05
C GLU A 113 -14.00 1.95 6.57
N ASP A 114 -12.95 1.50 5.87
CA ASP A 114 -12.74 1.76 4.44
C ASP A 114 -13.70 0.91 3.58
N HIS A 115 -14.43 1.58 2.67
CA HIS A 115 -15.45 0.93 1.85
C HIS A 115 -14.94 0.36 0.52
N TYR A 116 -13.67 0.55 0.16
CA TYR A 116 -13.03 -0.04 -1.03
C TYR A 116 -12.23 -1.31 -0.71
N ILE A 117 -11.59 -1.38 0.46
CA ILE A 117 -10.56 -2.40 0.74
C ILE A 117 -11.04 -3.86 0.56
N GLU A 118 -12.24 -4.25 1.00
CA GLU A 118 -12.74 -5.62 0.78
C GLU A 118 -12.94 -5.94 -0.71
N THR A 119 -13.40 -4.96 -1.51
CA THR A 119 -13.58 -5.11 -2.96
C THR A 119 -12.23 -5.25 -3.66
N ILE A 120 -11.24 -4.42 -3.29
CA ILE A 120 -9.88 -4.48 -3.81
C ILE A 120 -9.24 -5.82 -3.42
N TRP A 121 -9.33 -6.22 -2.15
CA TRP A 121 -8.79 -7.50 -1.67
C TRP A 121 -9.40 -8.72 -2.38
N THR A 122 -10.72 -8.74 -2.55
CA THR A 122 -11.40 -9.81 -3.32
C THR A 122 -10.86 -9.90 -4.75
N TYR A 123 -10.71 -8.76 -5.43
CA TYR A 123 -10.13 -8.74 -6.79
C TYR A 123 -8.68 -9.24 -6.82
N PHE A 124 -7.85 -8.86 -5.84
CA PHE A 124 -6.46 -9.32 -5.75
C PHE A 124 -6.36 -10.83 -5.46
N GLN A 125 -7.22 -11.39 -4.61
CA GLN A 125 -7.33 -12.83 -4.43
C GLN A 125 -7.69 -13.52 -5.76
N ASP A 126 -8.78 -13.13 -6.41
CA ASP A 126 -9.29 -13.78 -7.63
C ASP A 126 -8.29 -13.75 -8.81
N ASN A 127 -7.49 -12.67 -8.92
CA ASN A 127 -6.65 -12.42 -10.10
C ASN A 127 -5.15 -12.68 -9.90
N TYR A 128 -4.64 -12.53 -8.67
CA TYR A 128 -3.19 -12.57 -8.37
C TYR A 128 -2.75 -13.70 -7.43
N SER A 129 -3.61 -14.21 -6.54
CA SER A 129 -3.24 -15.33 -5.64
C SER A 129 -2.67 -16.55 -6.41
N ARG A 130 -3.25 -16.82 -7.59
CA ARG A 130 -2.86 -17.88 -8.54
C ARG A 130 -1.41 -17.84 -9.08
N TYR A 131 -0.66 -16.77 -8.82
CA TYR A 131 0.76 -16.68 -9.18
C TYR A 131 1.70 -17.14 -8.07
N TYR A 132 1.15 -17.42 -6.89
CA TYR A 132 1.83 -17.91 -5.71
C TYR A 132 1.56 -19.40 -5.50
N GLU A 133 2.20 -19.99 -4.49
CA GLU A 133 1.80 -21.32 -4.03
C GLU A 133 0.53 -21.20 -3.15
N LYS A 134 0.18 -22.24 -2.39
CA LYS A 134 -0.99 -22.20 -1.50
C LYS A 134 -0.60 -22.62 -0.09
N GLU A 135 -0.54 -21.63 0.78
CA GLU A 135 -0.14 -21.69 2.18
C GLU A 135 -1.37 -21.79 3.12
N ASP A 136 -1.14 -21.83 4.44
CA ASP A 136 -2.21 -21.85 5.45
C ASP A 136 -3.14 -20.62 5.38
N VAL A 137 -2.59 -19.42 5.15
CA VAL A 137 -3.28 -18.12 5.32
C VAL A 137 -2.82 -17.08 4.30
N SER A 138 -3.76 -16.39 3.63
CA SER A 138 -3.51 -15.17 2.85
C SER A 138 -4.08 -13.93 3.55
N VAL A 139 -3.29 -12.87 3.69
CA VAL A 139 -3.70 -11.57 4.29
C VAL A 139 -3.13 -10.42 3.46
N PRO A 140 -3.91 -9.37 3.13
CA PRO A 140 -3.42 -8.20 2.42
C PRO A 140 -2.54 -7.29 3.29
N ALA A 141 -1.76 -6.43 2.63
CA ALA A 141 -1.32 -5.17 3.18
C ALA A 141 -1.66 -4.06 2.17
N ILE A 142 -2.83 -3.43 2.35
CA ILE A 142 -3.31 -2.37 1.45
C ILE A 142 -3.10 -1.01 2.11
N LEU A 143 -2.15 -0.24 1.58
CA LEU A 143 -1.95 1.17 1.93
C LEU A 143 -2.55 2.05 0.84
N ILE A 144 -3.72 2.63 1.12
CA ILE A 144 -4.28 3.70 0.30
C ILE A 144 -3.48 4.97 0.59
N LEU A 145 -2.88 5.54 -0.46
CA LEU A 145 -2.12 6.78 -0.39
C LEU A 145 -3.02 7.99 -0.68
N ASP A 146 -4.00 7.83 -1.57
CA ASP A 146 -4.84 8.91 -2.08
C ASP A 146 -6.07 8.38 -2.87
N GLU A 147 -7.14 9.18 -2.92
CA GLU A 147 -8.43 8.82 -3.54
C GLU A 147 -9.00 9.98 -4.38
N ASP A 148 -9.86 9.65 -5.35
CA ASP A 148 -10.81 10.56 -6.00
C ASP A 148 -12.14 9.82 -6.27
N ASP A 149 -13.19 10.19 -5.54
CA ASP A 149 -14.55 9.63 -5.61
C ASP A 149 -15.51 10.49 -6.45
N SER A 150 -15.00 11.51 -7.16
CA SER A 150 -15.84 12.55 -7.78
C SER A 150 -16.59 12.10 -9.04
N ASP A 151 -16.21 10.97 -9.66
CA ASP A 151 -16.99 10.28 -10.69
C ASP A 151 -17.34 8.84 -10.22
N PRO A 152 -18.61 8.52 -9.92
CA PRO A 152 -19.00 7.18 -9.47
C PRO A 152 -18.91 6.10 -10.56
N ASP A 153 -18.69 6.47 -11.83
CA ASP A 153 -18.41 5.54 -12.92
C ASP A 153 -16.89 5.28 -13.12
N ASP A 154 -15.99 6.06 -12.48
CA ASP A 154 -14.52 5.96 -12.55
C ASP A 154 -13.85 6.49 -11.25
N ILE A 155 -14.14 5.82 -10.13
CA ILE A 155 -13.54 6.09 -8.81
C ILE A 155 -12.09 5.63 -8.81
N LYS A 156 -11.18 6.44 -8.25
CA LYS A 156 -9.73 6.19 -8.31
C LYS A 156 -9.15 6.04 -6.92
N VAL A 157 -8.42 4.95 -6.72
CA VAL A 157 -7.72 4.64 -5.47
C VAL A 157 -6.25 4.36 -5.78
N TRP A 158 -5.36 5.26 -5.37
CA TRP A 158 -3.92 5.12 -5.51
C TRP A 158 -3.32 4.51 -4.25
N GLY A 159 -2.49 3.49 -4.39
CA GLY A 159 -1.96 2.78 -3.22
C GLY A 159 -0.91 1.72 -3.52
N VAL A 160 -0.55 1.00 -2.47
CA VAL A 160 0.27 -0.22 -2.51
C VAL A 160 -0.62 -1.38 -2.07
N PHE A 161 -0.92 -2.29 -2.99
CA PHE A 161 -1.95 -3.32 -2.81
C PHE A 161 -1.33 -4.71 -2.63
N SER A 162 -0.53 -4.89 -1.58
CA SER A 162 0.23 -6.13 -1.41
C SER A 162 -0.63 -7.31 -0.95
N LEU A 163 -0.27 -8.50 -1.44
CA LEU A 163 -0.80 -9.78 -1.01
C LEU A 163 0.35 -10.57 -0.37
N PHE A 164 0.13 -11.12 0.84
CA PHE A 164 1.12 -11.96 1.53
C PHE A 164 0.48 -13.27 2.00
N ASN A 165 1.23 -14.36 1.82
CA ASN A 165 0.83 -15.71 2.20
C ASN A 165 1.76 -16.28 3.27
N TYR A 166 1.16 -16.95 4.26
CA TYR A 166 1.83 -17.37 5.48
C TYR A 166 1.49 -18.81 5.86
N ASP A 167 2.51 -19.56 6.29
CA ASP A 167 2.35 -20.79 7.07
C ASP A 167 2.31 -20.45 8.58
N VAL A 168 1.52 -21.20 9.36
CA VAL A 168 1.32 -20.90 10.80
C VAL A 168 2.19 -21.80 11.68
N GLU A 169 3.47 -21.45 11.85
CA GLU A 169 4.36 -22.14 12.79
C GLU A 169 4.07 -21.75 14.26
N GLY A 170 3.03 -22.37 14.81
CA GLY A 170 2.68 -22.39 16.24
C GLY A 170 2.07 -21.09 16.76
N LYS A 171 2.85 -20.00 16.73
CA LYS A 171 2.44 -18.62 17.09
C LYS A 171 2.96 -17.55 16.14
N THR A 172 3.76 -17.93 15.16
CA THR A 172 4.35 -17.03 14.17
C THR A 172 3.72 -17.29 12.82
N LEU A 173 3.34 -16.23 12.12
CA LEU A 173 3.02 -16.27 10.69
C LEU A 173 4.33 -16.17 9.89
N LEU A 174 4.77 -17.26 9.28
CA LEU A 174 5.98 -17.27 8.44
C LEU A 174 5.60 -16.85 7.02
N ASN A 175 6.06 -15.68 6.57
CA ASN A 175 5.83 -15.23 5.20
C ASN A 175 6.64 -16.10 4.23
N LEU A 176 5.95 -16.81 3.34
CA LEU A 176 6.57 -17.69 2.36
C LEU A 176 6.53 -17.10 0.95
N SER A 177 5.43 -16.44 0.59
CA SER A 177 5.23 -15.85 -0.73
C SER A 177 4.28 -14.65 -0.69
N GLY A 178 4.27 -13.88 -1.76
CA GLY A 178 3.51 -12.64 -1.86
C GLY A 178 4.18 -11.65 -2.80
N GLY A 179 3.61 -10.45 -2.89
CA GLY A 179 4.15 -9.38 -3.70
C GLY A 179 3.45 -8.05 -3.46
N ASP A 180 4.21 -6.98 -3.70
CA ASP A 180 3.73 -5.62 -3.64
C ASP A 180 3.22 -5.18 -5.01
N TYR A 181 1.97 -4.74 -5.06
CA TYR A 181 1.35 -4.24 -6.29
C TYR A 181 1.02 -2.76 -6.14
N PRO A 182 2.01 -1.85 -6.23
CA PRO A 182 1.74 -0.43 -6.26
C PRO A 182 1.09 -0.01 -7.58
N GLY A 183 0.11 0.89 -7.51
CA GLY A 183 -0.60 1.38 -8.69
C GLY A 183 -1.82 2.24 -8.40
N LEU A 184 -2.70 2.30 -9.40
CA LEU A 184 -4.02 2.91 -9.37
C LEU A 184 -5.08 1.84 -9.67
N VAL A 185 -6.01 1.64 -8.73
CA VAL A 185 -7.21 0.83 -8.95
C VAL A 185 -8.35 1.74 -9.40
N HIS A 186 -9.03 1.34 -10.48
CA HIS A 186 -10.28 1.93 -10.96
C HIS A 186 -11.47 1.12 -10.44
N LEU A 187 -12.41 1.81 -9.82
CA LEU A 187 -13.61 1.26 -9.22
C LEU A 187 -14.86 1.93 -9.80
N LYS A 188 -15.96 1.19 -9.82
CA LYS A 188 -17.29 1.68 -10.18
C LYS A 188 -18.25 1.41 -9.03
N ALA A 189 -19.10 2.38 -8.70
CA ALA A 189 -20.16 2.18 -7.71
C ALA A 189 -21.40 1.50 -8.35
N ASP A 190 -21.91 0.44 -7.70
CA ASP A 190 -23.26 -0.09 -7.91
C ASP A 190 -24.02 -0.07 -6.57
N GLY A 191 -24.81 1.00 -6.38
CA GLY A 191 -25.58 1.23 -5.16
C GLY A 191 -24.68 1.48 -3.95
N ASP A 192 -24.75 0.57 -2.98
CA ASP A 192 -23.94 0.58 -1.74
C ASP A 192 -22.72 -0.36 -1.85
N SER A 193 -22.29 -0.70 -3.07
CA SER A 193 -21.19 -1.64 -3.34
C SER A 193 -20.32 -1.19 -4.53
N PHE A 194 -19.17 -1.84 -4.73
CA PHE A 194 -18.20 -1.46 -5.78
C PHE A 194 -17.75 -2.66 -6.63
N GLU A 195 -17.32 -2.38 -7.86
CA GLU A 195 -16.73 -3.32 -8.82
C GLU A 195 -15.38 -2.75 -9.29
N VAL A 196 -14.29 -3.54 -9.27
CA VAL A 196 -13.01 -3.13 -9.89
C VAL A 196 -13.12 -3.24 -11.40
N THR A 197 -12.97 -2.11 -12.09
CA THR A 197 -13.12 -2.01 -13.56
C THR A 197 -11.79 -2.01 -14.31
N GLY A 198 -10.68 -1.73 -13.63
CA GLY A 198 -9.32 -1.76 -14.15
C GLY A 198 -8.27 -1.50 -13.08
N ILE A 199 -7.01 -1.83 -13.38
CA ILE A 199 -5.85 -1.46 -12.54
C ILE A 199 -4.69 -1.08 -13.46
N ASP A 200 -4.10 0.09 -13.22
CA ASP A 200 -2.80 0.48 -13.78
C ASP A 200 -1.73 0.23 -12.70
N LEU A 201 -0.91 -0.81 -12.90
CA LEU A 201 0.19 -1.17 -11.99
C LEU A 201 1.51 -0.55 -12.41
N VAL A 202 2.37 -0.31 -11.43
CA VAL A 202 3.80 -0.05 -11.66
C VAL A 202 4.46 -1.30 -12.26
N GLU A 203 5.30 -1.10 -13.27
CA GLU A 203 6.03 -2.16 -13.98
C GLU A 203 7.32 -2.55 -13.22
N ASP A 204 7.80 -3.78 -13.38
CA ASP A 204 8.98 -4.26 -12.68
C ASP A 204 10.32 -3.79 -13.28
N GLY A 205 11.36 -3.83 -12.45
CA GLY A 205 12.75 -3.79 -12.91
C GLY A 205 13.20 -2.43 -13.46
N MET A 206 13.50 -2.38 -14.76
CA MET A 206 14.08 -1.16 -15.38
C MET A 206 13.04 -0.07 -15.66
N ASP A 207 11.76 -0.43 -15.78
CA ASP A 207 10.68 0.50 -16.14
C ASP A 207 9.86 0.96 -14.90
N TYR A 208 10.18 0.44 -13.70
CA TYR A 208 9.58 0.76 -12.40
C TYR A 208 9.55 2.26 -12.09
N SER A 209 10.70 2.93 -12.16
CA SER A 209 10.77 4.36 -11.86
C SER A 209 10.04 5.23 -12.92
N SER A 210 9.82 4.73 -14.14
CA SER A 210 9.05 5.44 -15.16
C SER A 210 7.54 5.27 -14.94
N SER A 211 7.07 4.03 -14.75
CA SER A 211 5.66 3.71 -14.54
C SER A 211 5.14 4.27 -13.21
N ALA A 212 5.92 4.18 -12.12
CA ALA A 212 5.58 4.84 -10.85
C ALA A 212 5.41 6.36 -10.98
N ASN A 213 6.30 7.03 -11.72
CA ASN A 213 6.17 8.47 -11.96
C ASN A 213 5.06 8.82 -12.97
N GLN A 214 4.59 7.87 -13.80
CA GLN A 214 3.40 8.05 -14.61
C GLN A 214 2.12 7.95 -13.75
N ILE A 215 2.02 6.93 -12.89
CA ILE A 215 0.81 6.65 -12.09
C ILE A 215 0.64 7.62 -10.91
N PHE A 216 1.70 7.86 -10.14
CA PHE A 216 1.66 8.70 -8.93
C PHE A 216 2.06 10.16 -9.21
N GLY A 217 2.57 10.48 -10.40
CA GLY A 217 3.05 11.82 -10.76
C GLY A 217 1.97 12.79 -11.23
N GLU A 218 0.74 12.33 -11.52
CA GLU A 218 -0.34 13.21 -11.99
C GLU A 218 -0.87 14.16 -10.92
N LYS A 219 -0.82 13.77 -9.63
CA LYS A 219 -1.37 14.54 -8.50
C LYS A 219 -0.26 15.13 -7.63
N GLU A 220 -0.40 16.40 -7.28
CA GLU A 220 0.57 17.14 -6.48
C GLU A 220 0.85 16.43 -5.13
N GLY A 221 2.12 16.14 -4.85
CA GLY A 221 2.56 15.45 -3.63
C GLY A 221 2.33 13.93 -3.59
N LEU A 222 1.58 13.33 -4.53
CA LEU A 222 1.28 11.89 -4.49
C LEU A 222 2.52 11.01 -4.74
N ALA A 223 3.36 11.37 -5.71
CA ALA A 223 4.65 10.71 -5.90
C ALA A 223 5.54 10.79 -4.64
N GLU A 224 5.49 11.89 -3.87
CA GLU A 224 6.23 12.00 -2.60
C GLU A 224 5.64 11.09 -1.51
N LYS A 225 4.30 10.92 -1.44
CA LYS A 225 3.68 9.91 -0.57
C LYS A 225 4.17 8.49 -0.90
N PHE A 226 4.24 8.16 -2.19
CA PHE A 226 4.68 6.83 -2.68
C PHE A 226 6.17 6.59 -2.43
N TRP A 227 7.07 7.50 -2.83
CA TRP A 227 8.51 7.35 -2.61
C TRP A 227 8.95 7.42 -1.13
N ASN A 228 8.00 7.54 -0.19
CA ASN A 228 8.20 7.46 1.25
C ASN A 228 7.15 6.55 1.93
N SER A 229 6.62 5.52 1.23
CA SER A 229 5.57 4.64 1.76
C SER A 229 6.08 3.46 2.59
N ASP A 230 7.33 3.03 2.44
CA ASP A 230 7.87 1.76 2.96
C ASP A 230 7.54 1.50 4.45
N GLU A 231 7.79 2.47 5.33
CA GLU A 231 7.51 2.37 6.77
C GLU A 231 6.00 2.19 7.04
N LYS A 232 5.16 2.92 6.30
CA LYS A 232 3.68 2.83 6.40
C LYS A 232 3.13 1.55 5.81
N GLN A 233 3.84 0.93 4.86
CA GLN A 233 3.44 -0.34 4.26
C GLN A 233 3.63 -1.49 5.26
N GLU A 234 4.71 -1.48 6.03
CA GLU A 234 4.90 -2.40 7.16
C GLU A 234 3.96 -2.08 8.35
N GLU A 235 3.65 -0.81 8.63
CA GLU A 235 2.59 -0.45 9.59
C GLU A 235 1.23 -1.02 9.17
N ALA A 236 0.83 -0.81 7.90
CA ALA A 236 -0.42 -1.33 7.34
C ALA A 236 -0.45 -2.86 7.42
N ARG A 237 0.60 -3.54 6.93
CA ARG A 237 0.77 -5.00 7.03
C ARG A 237 0.58 -5.50 8.46
N ALA A 238 1.23 -4.87 9.44
CA ALA A 238 1.08 -5.23 10.84
C ALA A 238 -0.35 -5.03 11.36
N ASP A 239 -1.07 -3.99 10.93
CA ASP A 239 -2.46 -3.73 11.33
C ASP A 239 -3.48 -4.66 10.67
N PHE A 240 -3.28 -5.05 9.40
CA PHE A 240 -4.06 -6.11 8.74
C PHE A 240 -3.86 -7.46 9.44
N LEU A 241 -2.63 -7.81 9.81
CA LEU A 241 -2.34 -9.02 10.58
C LEU A 241 -2.98 -8.98 11.99
N LYS A 242 -2.95 -7.82 12.68
CA LYS A 242 -3.66 -7.64 13.97
C LYS A 242 -5.18 -7.78 13.81
N MET A 243 -5.76 -7.25 12.73
CA MET A 243 -7.19 -7.41 12.40
C MET A 243 -7.53 -8.89 12.23
N TYR A 244 -6.80 -9.59 11.36
CA TYR A 244 -6.97 -11.03 11.11
C TYR A 244 -6.95 -11.87 12.40
N ILE A 245 -5.94 -11.65 13.25
CA ILE A 245 -5.75 -12.36 14.52
C ILE A 245 -6.87 -12.05 15.52
N ARG A 246 -7.30 -10.78 15.59
CA ARG A 246 -8.37 -10.30 16.48
C ARG A 246 -9.71 -10.93 16.13
N ASP A 247 -10.12 -10.84 14.88
CA ASP A 247 -11.49 -11.17 14.46
C ASP A 247 -11.71 -12.69 14.37
N ASN A 248 -10.65 -13.44 14.07
CA ASN A 248 -10.64 -14.89 14.09
C ASN A 248 -10.21 -15.49 15.45
N ASN A 249 -9.91 -14.66 16.45
CA ASN A 249 -9.52 -15.05 17.81
C ASN A 249 -8.34 -16.07 17.82
N LEU A 250 -7.28 -15.78 17.06
CA LEU A 250 -6.10 -16.65 16.91
C LEU A 250 -5.06 -16.38 18.01
N ASP A 251 -4.31 -17.41 18.44
CA ASP A 251 -3.25 -17.27 19.46
C ASP A 251 -1.85 -17.05 18.85
N ILE A 252 -1.79 -16.23 17.80
CA ILE A 252 -0.58 -15.77 17.10
C ILE A 252 -0.02 -14.54 17.82
N ASP A 253 1.29 -14.36 17.91
CA ASP A 253 1.94 -13.17 18.51
C ASP A 253 3.04 -12.50 17.67
N ALA A 254 3.43 -13.06 16.53
CA ALA A 254 4.38 -12.45 15.60
C ALA A 254 4.11 -12.82 14.14
N TYR A 255 4.73 -12.08 13.21
CA TYR A 255 5.03 -12.55 11.85
C TYR A 255 6.54 -12.59 11.63
N GLN A 256 7.01 -13.26 10.59
CA GLN A 256 8.43 -13.34 10.27
C GLN A 256 8.67 -13.51 8.77
N ASP A 257 9.54 -12.67 8.20
CA ASP A 257 10.06 -12.82 6.84
C ASP A 257 11.29 -13.72 6.80
N TYR A 258 11.50 -14.44 5.69
CA TYR A 258 12.60 -15.39 5.55
C TYR A 258 13.97 -14.73 5.79
N GLY A 259 14.73 -15.28 6.74
CA GLY A 259 16.06 -14.80 7.13
C GLY A 259 16.06 -13.63 8.13
N TRP A 260 14.90 -13.06 8.47
CA TRP A 260 14.76 -11.99 9.46
C TRP A 260 14.36 -12.53 10.84
N ASN A 261 14.37 -11.65 11.86
CA ASN A 261 13.81 -11.97 13.18
C ASN A 261 12.28 -11.79 13.16
N PRO A 262 11.51 -12.54 13.97
CA PRO A 262 10.08 -12.29 14.13
C PRO A 262 9.77 -10.87 14.61
N VAL A 263 8.74 -10.26 14.03
CA VAL A 263 8.20 -8.95 14.38
C VAL A 263 6.95 -9.14 15.26
N PRO A 264 6.94 -8.62 16.51
CA PRO A 264 5.79 -8.78 17.41
C PRO A 264 4.53 -8.05 16.94
N LEU A 265 3.37 -8.66 17.20
CA LEU A 265 2.03 -8.12 16.91
C LEU A 265 1.22 -7.80 18.18
N LYS A 266 1.87 -7.76 19.37
CA LYS A 266 1.25 -7.55 20.70
C LYS A 266 2.06 -6.59 21.58
#